data_AF-A0AAJ4YD73-F1
#
_entry.id   AF-A0AAJ4YD73-F1
#
_cell.length_a   1.000
_cell.length_b   1.000
_cell.length_c   1.000
_cell.angle_alpha   90.00
_cell.angle_beta   90.00
_cell.angle_gamma   90.00
#
_symmetry.space_group_name_H-M   'P 1'
#
loop_
_entity.id
_entity.type
_entity.pdbx_description
1 polymer ?
#
loop_
_entity_poly.entity_id
_entity_poly.type
_entity_poly.pdbx_seq_one_letter_code
_entity_poly.pdbx_strand_id
1 'polypeptide(L)'
;MGKNTAVRRLDLGYFIRPASETGGPQPRVEPVLAYLVQHDQGLILFDTGIGNADRETEAHYRPQRRALQEALSAAGVTLGDISLVVNCHLHFDHCGGNPLLGGKPILVQEAELAAARRGNYTIDELVDFPGATRNSLVRPRSGRASGSSRHPGTPKGISRWSFGKATAL
;
A
#
# COMPACT_ATOMS: atom_id res chain seq x y z
N MET A 1 -27.48 20.60 -5.19
CA MET A 1 -27.09 19.78 -4.02
C MET A 1 -25.59 19.61 -4.06
N GLY A 2 -24.83 20.18 -3.11
CA GLY A 2 -23.36 20.04 -3.12
C GLY A 2 -22.97 18.57 -2.95
N LYS A 3 -22.08 18.08 -3.82
CA LYS A 3 -21.52 16.72 -3.73
C LYS A 3 -20.67 16.65 -2.46
N ASN A 4 -21.25 16.17 -1.36
CA ASN A 4 -20.52 16.08 -0.11
C ASN A 4 -19.63 14.83 -0.14
N THR A 5 -18.44 14.95 -0.73
CA THR A 5 -17.41 13.92 -0.67
C THR A 5 -16.92 13.84 0.78
N ALA A 6 -17.41 12.85 1.51
CA ALA A 6 -16.97 12.58 2.88
C ALA A 6 -15.72 11.68 2.84
N VAL A 7 -14.67 12.10 3.54
CA VAL A 7 -13.49 11.29 3.79
C VAL A 7 -13.46 10.90 5.26
N ARG A 8 -13.35 9.61 5.54
CA ARG A 8 -13.22 9.06 6.89
C ARG A 8 -11.93 8.28 7.01
N ARG A 9 -11.08 8.66 7.96
CA ARG A 9 -9.86 7.94 8.31
C ARG A 9 -10.19 6.70 9.12
N LEU A 10 -9.51 5.60 8.83
CA LEU A 10 -9.49 4.36 9.59
C LEU A 10 -8.10 4.19 10.21
N ASP A 11 -8.06 3.89 11.50
CA ASP A 11 -6.85 3.43 12.19
C ASP A 11 -6.76 1.91 12.02
N LEU A 12 -5.66 1.44 11.41
CA LEU A 12 -5.37 0.02 11.16
C LEU A 12 -4.19 -0.49 12.01
N GLY A 13 -3.81 0.28 13.03
CA GLY A 13 -2.73 -0.04 13.96
C GLY A 13 -1.44 0.72 13.64
N TYR A 14 -0.31 0.12 13.99
CA TYR A 14 1.01 0.74 13.82
C TYR A 14 2.11 -0.30 13.74
N PHE A 15 3.30 0.10 13.32
CA PHE A 15 4.51 -0.69 13.48
C PHE A 15 5.66 0.16 14.04
N ILE A 16 6.71 -0.52 14.47
CA ILE A 16 7.92 0.10 15.00
C ILE A 16 8.97 0.10 13.90
N ARG A 17 9.25 1.28 13.34
CA ARG A 17 10.35 1.45 12.39
C ARG A 17 11.68 1.60 13.14
N PRO A 18 12.69 0.76 12.88
CA PRO A 18 13.97 0.85 13.59
C PRO A 18 14.69 2.17 13.41
N ALA A 19 15.51 2.53 14.41
CA ALA A 19 16.34 3.74 14.41
C ALA A 19 17.21 3.83 13.13
N SER A 20 17.77 2.69 12.69
CA SER A 20 18.59 2.57 11.49
C SER A 20 17.90 3.00 10.20
N GLU A 21 16.57 2.99 10.15
CA GLU A 21 15.79 3.38 8.97
C GLU A 21 15.20 4.78 9.06
N THR A 22 15.19 5.37 10.26
CA THR A 22 14.58 6.68 10.49
C THR A 22 15.61 7.80 10.59
N GLY A 23 16.90 7.46 10.51
CA GLY A 23 18.01 8.41 10.61
C GLY A 23 18.17 9.05 11.99
N GLY A 24 17.46 8.55 13.00
CA GLY A 24 17.48 9.05 14.37
C GLY A 24 18.07 8.03 15.36
N PRO A 25 18.30 8.42 16.62
CA PRO A 25 18.87 7.53 17.63
C PRO A 25 17.85 6.54 18.22
N GLN A 26 16.56 6.72 17.92
CA GLN A 26 15.47 5.95 18.50
C GLN A 26 14.56 5.40 17.41
N PRO A 27 13.94 4.22 17.62
CA PRO A 27 12.89 3.73 16.73
C PRO A 27 11.68 4.67 16.75
N ARG A 28 10.88 4.63 15.68
CA ARG A 28 9.64 5.40 15.56
C ARG A 28 8.43 4.49 15.51
N VAL A 29 7.34 4.96 16.09
CA VAL A 29 6.01 4.36 15.90
C VAL A 29 5.41 4.98 14.65
N GLU A 30 5.17 4.16 13.63
CA GLU A 30 4.56 4.57 12.37
C GLU A 30 3.10 4.11 12.34
N PRO A 31 2.13 5.03 12.34
CA PRO A 31 0.71 4.67 12.26
C PRO A 31 0.37 4.17 10.86
N VAL A 32 -0.46 3.15 10.80
CA VAL A 32 -0.98 2.59 9.55
C VAL A 32 -2.44 2.97 9.42
N LEU A 33 -2.74 3.72 8.36
CA LEU A 33 -4.03 4.35 8.16
C LEU A 33 -4.62 3.92 6.82
N ALA A 34 -5.94 3.82 6.78
CA ALA A 34 -6.70 3.75 5.54
C ALA A 34 -7.72 4.89 5.48
N TYR A 35 -8.29 5.13 4.31
CA TYR A 35 -9.30 6.18 4.13
C TYR A 35 -10.49 5.67 3.33
N LEU A 36 -11.68 5.82 3.90
CA LEU A 36 -12.94 5.67 3.20
C LEU A 36 -13.29 6.98 2.53
N VAL A 37 -13.54 6.94 1.22
CA VAL A 37 -13.97 8.09 0.43
C VAL A 37 -15.33 7.79 -0.16
N GLN A 38 -16.34 8.53 0.27
CA GLN A 38 -17.69 8.43 -0.29
C GLN A 38 -17.74 9.15 -1.64
N HIS A 39 -18.03 8.40 -2.69
CA HIS A 39 -18.20 8.90 -4.05
C HIS A 39 -19.62 8.60 -4.55
N ASP A 40 -20.12 9.36 -5.52
CA ASP A 40 -21.48 9.16 -6.06
C ASP A 40 -21.64 7.81 -6.76
N GLN A 41 -20.54 7.22 -7.24
CA GLN A 41 -20.50 5.89 -7.86
C GLN A 41 -20.17 4.73 -6.90
N GLY A 42 -19.96 5.00 -5.60
CA GLY A 42 -19.67 3.95 -4.62
C GLY A 42 -18.66 4.35 -3.55
N LEU A 43 -18.35 3.41 -2.67
CA LEU A 43 -17.42 3.61 -1.57
C LEU A 43 -16.01 3.17 -1.95
N ILE A 44 -15.05 4.09 -1.88
CA ILE A 44 -13.65 3.83 -2.20
C ILE A 44 -12.87 3.63 -0.89
N LEU A 45 -12.04 2.58 -0.85
CA LEU A 45 -11.10 2.33 0.24
C LEU A 45 -9.68 2.58 -0.25
N PHE A 46 -9.00 3.57 0.33
CA PHE A 46 -7.58 3.83 0.12
C PHE A 46 -6.75 3.11 1.18
N ASP A 47 -5.85 2.23 0.73
CA ASP A 47 -5.04 1.30 1.51
C ASP A 47 -5.84 0.34 2.42
N THR A 48 -5.21 -0.77 2.81
CA THR A 48 -5.89 -1.89 3.49
C THR A 48 -5.14 -2.41 4.71
N GLY A 49 -4.07 -1.73 5.12
CA GLY A 49 -3.37 -1.97 6.38
C GLY A 49 -2.32 -3.06 6.32
N ILE A 50 -1.99 -3.60 7.49
CA ILE A 50 -0.82 -4.47 7.71
C ILE A 50 -1.13 -5.95 7.50
N GLY A 51 -0.49 -6.55 6.51
CA GLY A 51 -0.58 -7.98 6.19
C GLY A 51 0.31 -8.81 7.10
N ASN A 52 0.09 -10.11 7.14
CA ASN A 52 1.02 -11.05 7.78
C ASN A 52 2.30 -11.12 6.96
N ALA A 53 3.45 -10.98 7.61
CA ALA A 53 4.76 -11.08 6.99
C ALA A 53 5.51 -12.33 7.49
N ASP A 54 6.68 -12.58 6.90
CA ASP A 54 7.59 -13.60 7.42
C ASP A 54 8.09 -13.26 8.83
N ARG A 55 8.61 -14.25 9.54
CA ARG A 55 9.06 -14.12 10.93
C ARG A 55 10.11 -13.03 11.14
N GLU A 56 11.01 -12.84 10.18
CA GLU A 56 12.07 -11.83 10.27
C GLU A 56 11.47 -10.43 10.17
N THR A 57 10.60 -10.22 9.19
CA THR A 57 9.86 -8.96 8.99
C THR A 57 8.98 -8.63 10.21
N GLU A 58 8.25 -9.60 10.76
CA GLU A 58 7.45 -9.42 11.99
C GLU A 58 8.32 -9.03 13.19
N ALA A 59 9.46 -9.69 13.37
CA ALA A 59 10.38 -9.40 14.48
C ALA A 59 11.04 -8.02 14.34
N HIS A 60 11.33 -7.61 13.10
CA HIS A 60 11.96 -6.34 12.78
C HIS A 60 11.01 -5.16 13.05
N TYR A 61 9.81 -5.21 12.47
CA TYR A 61 8.83 -4.12 12.54
C TYR A 61 7.86 -4.19 13.72
N ARG A 62 7.71 -5.34 14.39
CA ARG A 62 6.84 -5.52 15.58
C ARG A 62 5.43 -4.90 15.42
N PRO A 63 4.72 -5.20 14.32
CA PRO A 63 3.44 -4.57 14.02
C PRO A 63 2.38 -4.88 15.09
N GLN A 64 1.61 -3.87 15.45
CA GLN A 64 0.35 -3.99 16.18
C GLN A 64 -0.78 -3.75 15.20
N ARG A 65 -1.53 -4.82 14.88
CA ARG A 65 -2.54 -4.80 13.83
C ARG A 65 -3.91 -4.55 14.42
N ARG A 66 -4.67 -3.66 13.78
CA ARG A 66 -6.13 -3.64 13.90
C ARG A 66 -6.74 -4.23 12.64
N ALA A 67 -7.63 -5.20 12.80
CA ALA A 67 -8.20 -5.91 11.66
C ALA A 67 -9.03 -4.94 10.78
N LEU A 68 -8.87 -5.03 9.46
CA LEU A 68 -9.59 -4.16 8.52
C LEU A 68 -11.11 -4.25 8.71
N GLN A 69 -11.66 -5.46 8.87
CA GLN A 69 -13.09 -5.67 9.13
C GLN A 69 -13.55 -4.96 10.40
N GLU A 70 -12.74 -4.98 11.46
CA GLU A 70 -13.08 -4.32 12.72
C GLU A 70 -13.09 -2.79 12.55
N ALA A 71 -12.08 -2.24 11.87
CA ALA A 71 -12.00 -0.82 11.59
C ALA A 71 -13.16 -0.33 10.68
N LEU A 72 -13.52 -1.12 9.66
CA LEU A 72 -14.68 -0.85 8.80
C LEU A 72 -16.00 -0.92 9.59
N SER A 73 -16.18 -1.97 10.40
CA SER A 73 -17.37 -2.15 11.23
C SER A 73 -17.55 -1.01 12.23
N ALA A 74 -16.46 -0.56 12.87
CA ALA A 74 -16.48 0.63 13.73
C ALA A 74 -16.84 1.93 12.99
N ALA A 75 -16.64 1.96 11.66
CA ALA A 75 -17.08 3.03 10.78
C ALA A 75 -18.49 2.80 10.20
N GLY A 76 -19.21 1.74 10.59
CA GLY A 76 -20.54 1.40 10.09
C GLY A 76 -20.54 0.87 8.64
N VAL A 77 -19.43 0.29 8.20
CA VAL A 77 -19.20 -0.20 6.83
C VAL A 77 -18.76 -1.66 6.90
N THR A 78 -19.15 -2.46 5.90
CA THR A 78 -18.68 -3.83 5.70
C THR A 78 -17.71 -3.92 4.51
N LEU A 79 -16.97 -5.02 4.40
CA LEU A 79 -16.16 -5.29 3.19
C LEU A 79 -17.02 -5.30 1.91
N GLY A 80 -18.29 -5.73 2.01
CA GLY A 80 -19.22 -5.82 0.89
C GLY A 80 -19.56 -4.47 0.28
N ASP A 81 -19.58 -3.42 1.10
CA ASP A 81 -19.93 -2.05 0.69
C ASP A 81 -18.82 -1.39 -0.14
N ILE A 82 -17.58 -1.88 -0.03
CA ILE A 82 -16.45 -1.34 -0.78
C ILE A 82 -16.66 -1.61 -2.27
N SER A 83 -16.63 -0.56 -3.07
CA SER A 83 -16.81 -0.62 -4.52
C SER A 83 -15.47 -0.64 -5.26
N LEU A 84 -14.45 -0.01 -4.67
CA LEU A 84 -13.12 0.14 -5.26
C LEU A 84 -12.06 0.18 -4.16
N VAL A 85 -10.95 -0.51 -4.37
CA VAL A 85 -9.74 -0.39 -3.55
C VAL A 85 -8.70 0.39 -4.31
N VAL A 86 -7.99 1.30 -3.63
CA VAL A 86 -6.85 2.02 -4.20
C VAL A 86 -5.66 1.84 -3.26
N ASN A 87 -4.58 1.25 -3.74
CA ASN A 87 -3.33 1.19 -2.98
C ASN A 87 -2.41 2.33 -3.43
N CYS A 88 -1.88 3.08 -2.46
CA CYS A 88 -0.87 4.09 -2.78
C CYS A 88 0.45 3.44 -3.23
N HIS A 89 0.81 2.31 -2.61
CA HIS A 89 1.85 1.37 -3.01
C HIS A 89 1.60 0.00 -2.36
N LEU A 90 2.45 -1.00 -2.61
CA LEU A 90 2.20 -2.41 -2.29
C LEU A 90 3.10 -2.97 -1.19
N HIS A 91 3.72 -2.14 -0.35
CA HIS A 91 4.33 -2.66 0.88
C HIS A 91 3.27 -3.28 1.80
N PHE A 92 3.72 -4.21 2.65
CA PHE A 92 2.85 -5.05 3.48
C PHE A 92 1.94 -4.27 4.43
N ASP A 93 2.31 -3.03 4.79
CA ASP A 93 1.56 -2.10 5.64
C ASP A 93 0.47 -1.31 4.88
N HIS A 94 0.42 -1.40 3.56
CA HIS A 94 -0.58 -0.71 2.73
C HIS A 94 -1.54 -1.66 1.99
N CYS A 95 -1.10 -2.88 1.70
CA CYS A 95 -1.87 -3.85 0.91
C CYS A 95 -2.33 -5.08 1.71
N GLY A 96 -2.11 -5.09 3.03
CA GLY A 96 -2.31 -6.25 3.90
C GLY A 96 -3.71 -6.84 3.94
N GLY A 97 -4.73 -5.98 3.81
CA GLY A 97 -6.12 -6.40 3.80
C GLY A 97 -6.66 -6.74 2.41
N ASN A 98 -5.87 -6.60 1.35
CA ASN A 98 -6.32 -6.84 -0.03
C ASN A 98 -6.93 -8.25 -0.24
N PRO A 99 -6.39 -9.35 0.32
CA PRO A 99 -6.97 -10.69 0.16
C PRO A 99 -8.41 -10.82 0.65
N LEU A 100 -8.84 -9.97 1.58
CA LEU A 100 -10.21 -9.96 2.12
C LEU A 100 -11.22 -9.31 1.16
N LEU A 101 -10.73 -8.63 0.13
CA LEU A 101 -11.50 -7.84 -0.84
C LEU A 101 -11.50 -8.50 -2.22
N GLY A 102 -11.33 -9.84 -2.27
CA GLY A 102 -11.40 -10.62 -3.51
C GLY A 102 -12.66 -10.31 -4.31
N GLY A 103 -12.50 -10.12 -5.62
CA GLY A 103 -13.57 -9.72 -6.54
C GLY A 103 -13.86 -8.21 -6.58
N LYS A 104 -13.27 -7.39 -5.71
CA LYS A 104 -13.31 -5.93 -5.83
C LYS A 104 -12.18 -5.44 -6.75
N PRO A 105 -12.43 -4.44 -7.63
CA PRO A 105 -11.37 -3.84 -8.41
C PRO A 105 -10.35 -3.13 -7.50
N ILE A 106 -9.07 -3.34 -7.80
CA ILE A 106 -7.94 -2.72 -7.11
C ILE A 106 -7.16 -1.84 -8.09
N LEU A 107 -7.04 -0.56 -7.77
CA LEU A 107 -6.21 0.39 -8.49
C LEU A 107 -4.85 0.51 -7.83
N VAL A 108 -3.81 0.45 -8.64
CA VAL A 108 -2.43 0.72 -8.24
C VAL A 108 -1.65 1.23 -9.46
N GLN A 109 -0.53 1.92 -9.24
CA GLN A 109 0.33 2.32 -10.35
C GLN A 109 0.93 1.09 -11.05
N GLU A 110 1.01 1.11 -12.38
CA GLU A 110 1.58 0.00 -13.15
C GLU A 110 3.03 -0.30 -12.76
N ALA A 111 3.84 0.75 -12.58
CA ALA A 111 5.25 0.63 -12.20
C ALA A 111 5.43 -0.06 -10.84
N GLU A 112 4.49 0.20 -9.93
CA GLU A 112 4.46 -0.36 -8.59
C GLU A 112 4.07 -1.84 -8.62
N LEU A 113 3.01 -2.19 -9.36
CA LEU A 113 2.63 -3.59 -9.57
C LEU A 113 3.76 -4.39 -10.24
N ALA A 114 4.43 -3.79 -11.23
CA ALA A 114 5.59 -4.39 -11.86
C ALA A 114 6.78 -4.53 -10.91
N ALA A 115 6.95 -3.63 -9.94
CA ALA A 115 7.99 -3.74 -8.92
C ALA A 115 7.71 -4.87 -7.94
N ALA A 116 6.48 -4.95 -7.42
CA ALA A 116 6.06 -6.02 -6.54
C ALA A 116 6.30 -7.41 -7.16
N ARG A 117 5.88 -7.61 -8.41
CA ARG A 117 6.02 -8.89 -9.13
C ARG A 117 7.44 -9.28 -9.52
N ARG A 118 8.43 -8.40 -9.36
CA ARG A 118 9.85 -8.77 -9.54
C ARG A 118 10.44 -9.45 -8.31
N GLY A 119 9.70 -9.50 -7.19
CA GLY A 119 10.16 -10.07 -5.92
C GLY A 119 11.04 -9.11 -5.11
N ASN A 120 11.34 -9.50 -3.86
CA ASN A 120 12.10 -8.72 -2.87
C ASN A 120 11.57 -7.28 -2.66
N TYR A 121 10.26 -7.10 -2.78
CA TYR A 121 9.60 -5.81 -2.62
C TYR A 121 8.53 -5.86 -1.53
N THR A 122 7.70 -6.90 -1.57
CA THR A 122 6.62 -7.16 -0.62
C THR A 122 6.33 -8.66 -0.57
N ILE A 123 5.23 -9.05 0.09
CA ILE A 123 4.74 -10.42 0.18
C ILE A 123 3.83 -10.70 -1.01
N ASP A 124 4.17 -11.72 -1.80
CA ASP A 124 3.50 -12.02 -3.07
C ASP A 124 2.01 -12.35 -2.85
N GLU A 125 1.64 -13.00 -1.74
CA GLU A 125 0.27 -13.37 -1.41
C GLU A 125 -0.64 -12.17 -1.09
N LEU A 126 -0.07 -11.01 -0.71
CA LEU A 126 -0.85 -9.78 -0.53
C LEU A 126 -1.15 -9.09 -1.86
N VAL A 127 -0.36 -9.43 -2.88
CA VAL A 127 -0.39 -8.86 -4.22
C VAL A 127 -1.23 -9.79 -5.09
N ASP A 128 -0.74 -10.99 -5.39
CA ASP A 128 -1.36 -11.98 -6.27
C ASP A 128 -2.11 -13.08 -5.47
N PHE A 129 -3.33 -12.77 -5.03
CA PHE A 129 -4.23 -13.70 -4.32
C PHE A 129 -5.44 -14.13 -5.18
N PRO A 130 -6.14 -15.23 -4.82
CA PRO A 130 -7.36 -15.65 -5.51
C PRO A 130 -8.43 -14.55 -5.54
N GLY A 131 -8.90 -14.20 -6.74
CA GLY A 131 -9.89 -13.14 -6.92
C GLY A 131 -9.31 -11.72 -6.99
N ALA A 132 -7.98 -11.55 -7.03
CA ALA A 132 -7.37 -10.24 -7.26
C ALA A 132 -7.72 -9.71 -8.66
N THR A 133 -8.51 -8.63 -8.73
CA THR A 133 -8.82 -7.93 -9.98
C THR A 133 -8.11 -6.58 -9.99
N ARG A 134 -7.12 -6.40 -10.88
CA ARG A 134 -6.28 -5.19 -10.89
C ARG A 134 -6.45 -4.38 -12.15
N ASN A 135 -6.68 -3.08 -11.96
CA ASN A 135 -6.61 -2.12 -13.04
C ASN A 135 -5.42 -1.19 -12.76
N SER A 136 -4.42 -1.25 -13.62
CA SER A 136 -3.22 -0.41 -13.47
C SER A 136 -3.50 1.01 -13.95
N LEU A 137 -3.12 2.00 -13.14
CA LEU A 137 -3.09 3.39 -13.59
C LEU A 137 -1.81 3.60 -14.41
N VAL A 138 -1.97 3.82 -15.72
CA VAL A 138 -0.89 4.23 -16.61
C VAL A 138 -0.66 5.73 -16.41
N ARG A 139 0.59 6.13 -16.19
CA ARG A 139 0.93 7.56 -16.14
C ARG A 139 0.55 8.17 -17.50
N PRO A 140 -0.26 9.25 -17.55
CA PRO A 140 -0.56 9.89 -18.83
C PRO A 140 0.76 10.25 -19.51
N ARG A 141 0.96 9.78 -20.74
CA ARG A 141 2.11 10.18 -21.55
C ARG A 141 2.03 11.69 -21.68
N SER A 142 2.94 12.41 -21.03
CA SER A 142 3.13 13.83 -21.31
C SER A 142 3.53 13.92 -22.77
N GLY A 143 2.61 14.35 -23.64
CA GLY A 143 2.90 14.63 -25.03
C GLY A 143 3.93 15.74 -25.10
N ARG A 144 5.19 15.37 -25.33
CA ARG A 144 6.19 16.31 -25.85
C ARG A 144 6.92 15.61 -26.98
N ALA A 145 6.71 16.15 -28.17
CA ALA A 145 7.45 15.78 -29.36
C ALA A 145 8.96 15.86 -29.08
N SER A 146 9.67 14.89 -29.65
CA SER A 146 11.12 14.74 -29.62
C SER A 146 11.85 16.04 -29.93
N GLY A 147 12.63 16.53 -28.97
CA GLY A 147 13.72 17.48 -29.19
C GLY A 147 14.88 17.05 -28.30
N SER A 148 16.00 16.67 -28.90
CA SER A 148 17.18 16.16 -28.20
C SER A 148 17.82 17.24 -27.31
N SER A 149 18.19 16.88 -26.08
CA SER A 149 19.38 17.44 -25.43
C SER A 149 19.89 16.49 -24.35
N ARG A 150 21.21 16.54 -24.15
CA ARG A 150 22.03 15.63 -23.37
C ARG A 150 21.93 15.92 -21.85
N HIS A 151 22.22 14.87 -21.06
CA HIS A 151 22.42 14.79 -19.59
C HIS A 151 22.99 16.03 -18.88
N PRO A 152 22.66 16.28 -17.58
CA PRO A 152 23.23 15.46 -16.48
C PRO A 152 22.36 15.25 -15.22
N GLY A 153 22.71 14.22 -14.46
CA GLY A 153 22.54 14.16 -12.99
C GLY A 153 21.20 13.70 -12.45
N THR A 154 21.11 12.42 -12.06
CA THR A 154 20.10 11.95 -11.10
C THR A 154 20.46 12.45 -9.70
N PRO A 155 19.55 13.16 -8.99
CA PRO A 155 19.72 13.41 -7.56
C PRO A 155 19.64 12.07 -6.81
N LYS A 156 20.64 11.80 -5.99
CA LYS A 156 20.62 10.73 -4.98
C LYS A 156 19.49 11.06 -3.98
N GLY A 157 18.56 10.13 -3.77
CA GLY A 157 17.60 10.28 -2.67
C GLY A 157 16.23 9.64 -2.86
N ILE A 158 16.16 8.39 -3.32
CA ILE A 158 15.04 7.48 -2.98
C ILE A 158 15.70 6.15 -2.65
N SER A 159 15.69 5.78 -1.37
CA SER A 159 16.30 4.56 -0.86
C SER A 159 15.64 3.34 -1.50
N ARG A 160 16.47 2.57 -2.20
CA ARG A 160 16.16 1.25 -2.73
C ARG A 160 16.04 0.29 -1.53
N TRP A 161 14.82 0.05 -1.05
CA TRP A 161 14.58 -1.00 -0.04
C TRP A 161 15.11 -2.32 -0.62
N SER A 162 16.15 -2.86 0.01
CA SER A 162 16.76 -4.12 -0.39
C SER A 162 16.56 -5.07 0.79
N PHE A 163 15.59 -5.97 0.68
CA PHE A 163 15.50 -7.10 1.58
C PHE A 163 16.74 -7.97 1.35
N GLY A 164 17.59 -8.07 2.38
CA GLY A 164 18.80 -8.85 2.35
C GLY A 164 18.47 -10.31 2.07
N LYS A 165 19.15 -10.92 1.10
CA LYS A 165 19.14 -12.37 0.96
C LYS A 165 19.78 -12.95 2.21
N ALA A 166 19.01 -13.64 3.05
CA ALA A 166 19.59 -14.54 4.04
C ALA A 166 20.31 -15.66 3.27
N THR A 167 21.64 -15.58 3.23
CA THR A 167 22.50 -16.69 2.82
C THR A 167 22.25 -17.85 3.76
N ALA A 168 21.83 -18.99 3.20
CA ALA A 168 21.83 -20.26 3.89
C ALA A 168 23.26 -20.58 4.37
N LEU A 169 23.39 -20.91 5.65
CA LEU A 169 24.49 -21.71 6.19
C LEU A 169 24.01 -23.15 6.30
#